data_AF-A0A327YE79-F1
#
_entry.id   AF-A0A327YE79-F1
#
_cell.length_a   1.000
_cell.length_b   1.000
_cell.length_c   1.000
_cell.angle_alpha   90.00
_cell.angle_beta   90.00
_cell.angle_gamma   90.00
#
_symmetry.space_group_name_H-M   'P 1'
#
loop_
_entity.id
_entity.type
_entity.pdbx_description
1 polymer ?
#
loop_
_entity_poly.entity_id
_entity_poly.type
_entity_poly.pdbx_seq_one_letter_code
_entity_poly.pdbx_strand_id
1 'polypeptide(L)'
;MNIFNRKTKKKHIEQFEIKIIELLESELPQLRKAFGISKLRHISFIEKPKCIFVARSYVPKSFEEINRNHKTSFNLNGISVWNRNTETFELIKLNYYYDALTQIEIDNPEYFHKTFDLNKIQKNEIKLELLKMENPDQKIAEKALKSLTKEQIGLLELEYTFEIELDEKLFYTILDMEDGNYIAVDKKGKIYRLNHDHEERVKLIANKPADFFEIYNGKKSELESIMYK
;
A
#
# COMPACT_ATOMS: atom_id res chain seq x y z
N MET A 1 40.79 2.12 -18.27
CA MET A 1 39.64 1.54 -17.53
C MET A 1 39.20 2.56 -16.49
N ASN A 2 38.05 3.23 -16.68
CA ASN A 2 37.70 4.43 -15.94
C ASN A 2 37.07 4.08 -14.57
N ILE A 3 37.92 3.91 -13.55
CA ILE A 3 37.56 3.51 -12.17
C ILE A 3 36.51 4.45 -11.55
N PHE A 4 36.40 5.67 -12.09
CA PHE A 4 35.51 6.73 -11.63
C PHE A 4 34.11 6.73 -12.27
N ASN A 5 33.82 5.88 -13.27
CA ASN A 5 32.51 5.87 -13.92
C ASN A 5 31.50 4.86 -13.35
N ARG A 6 31.39 4.78 -12.01
CA ARG A 6 30.44 3.87 -11.36
C ARG A 6 29.02 4.45 -11.43
N LYS A 7 28.07 3.63 -11.87
CA LYS A 7 26.63 3.92 -11.83
C LYS A 7 26.11 3.94 -10.38
N THR A 8 24.93 4.51 -10.20
CA THR A 8 24.16 4.47 -8.95
C THR A 8 24.00 3.01 -8.46
N LYS A 9 24.06 2.81 -7.15
CA LYS A 9 23.96 1.50 -6.50
C LYS A 9 22.90 1.54 -5.41
N LYS A 10 22.43 0.36 -4.97
CA LYS A 10 21.45 0.18 -3.88
C LYS A 10 21.75 1.04 -2.64
N LYS A 11 23.00 1.01 -2.17
CA LYS A 11 23.44 1.81 -1.02
C LYS A 11 23.21 3.33 -1.15
N HIS A 12 23.24 3.86 -2.37
CA HIS A 12 22.98 5.29 -2.61
C HIS A 12 21.48 5.57 -2.48
N ILE A 13 20.63 4.65 -2.96
CA ILE A 13 19.18 4.74 -2.81
C ILE A 13 18.78 4.59 -1.34
N GLU A 14 19.37 3.64 -0.61
CA GLU A 14 19.12 3.46 0.83
C GLU A 14 19.52 4.72 1.63
N GLN A 15 20.70 5.28 1.35
CA GLN A 15 21.13 6.53 1.98
C GLN A 15 20.14 7.68 1.71
N PHE A 16 19.73 7.83 0.45
CA PHE A 16 18.77 8.86 0.05
C PHE A 16 17.43 8.67 0.76
N GLU A 17 16.88 7.46 0.75
CA GLU A 17 15.59 7.14 1.35
C GLU A 17 15.58 7.33 2.86
N ILE A 18 16.65 6.96 3.57
CA ILE A 18 16.79 7.22 5.02
C ILE A 18 16.70 8.72 5.30
N LYS A 19 17.37 9.56 4.49
CA LYS A 19 17.33 11.02 4.67
C LYS A 19 15.93 11.58 4.43
N ILE A 20 15.20 11.05 3.45
CA ILE A 20 13.81 11.43 3.20
C ILE A 20 12.91 11.04 4.38
N ILE A 21 13.07 9.82 4.91
CA ILE A 21 12.29 9.34 6.06
C ILE A 21 12.55 10.20 7.30
N GLU A 22 13.81 10.51 7.60
CA GLU A 22 14.17 11.41 8.71
C GLU A 22 13.54 12.80 8.55
N LEU A 23 13.52 13.33 7.33
CA LEU A 23 13.01 14.67 7.02
C LEU A 23 11.47 14.78 7.10
N LEU A 24 10.78 13.65 6.90
CA LEU A 24 9.32 13.54 6.83
C LEU A 24 8.71 12.83 8.03
N GLU A 25 9.49 12.55 9.08
CA GLU A 25 9.03 11.73 10.21
C GLU A 25 7.80 12.31 10.92
N SER A 26 7.67 13.65 10.98
CA SER A 26 6.50 14.32 11.56
C SER A 26 5.24 14.25 10.70
N GLU A 27 5.36 14.22 9.38
CA GLU A 27 4.22 14.27 8.45
C GLU A 27 3.83 12.88 7.93
N LEU A 28 4.80 11.99 7.77
CA LEU A 28 4.65 10.67 7.17
C LEU A 28 5.40 9.59 7.98
N PRO A 29 5.08 9.40 9.28
CA PRO A 29 5.77 8.43 10.14
C PRO A 29 5.66 6.99 9.62
N GLN A 30 4.62 6.68 8.83
CA GLN A 30 4.42 5.37 8.23
C GLN A 30 5.54 4.94 7.28
N LEU A 31 6.27 5.89 6.66
CA LEU A 31 7.38 5.58 5.77
C LEU A 31 8.53 4.88 6.53
N ARG A 32 8.78 5.29 7.78
CA ARG A 32 9.79 4.64 8.64
C ARG A 32 9.44 3.18 8.91
N LYS A 33 8.15 2.92 9.17
CA LYS A 33 7.65 1.56 9.40
C LYS A 33 7.80 0.70 8.14
N ALA A 34 7.30 1.16 6.99
CA ALA A 34 7.40 0.45 5.72
C ALA A 34 8.85 0.17 5.32
N PHE A 35 9.76 1.13 5.54
CA PHE A 35 11.20 0.93 5.33
C PHE A 35 11.78 -0.14 6.25
N GLY A 36 11.43 -0.14 7.55
CA GLY A 36 11.98 -1.06 8.54
C GLY A 36 11.61 -2.52 8.31
N ILE A 37 10.43 -2.79 7.74
CA ILE A 37 9.94 -4.16 7.49
C ILE A 37 10.14 -4.64 6.04
N SER A 38 10.79 -3.82 5.20
CA SER A 38 11.10 -4.17 3.81
C SER A 38 12.60 -4.16 3.54
N LYS A 39 13.01 -4.93 2.52
CA LYS A 39 14.41 -5.04 2.10
C LYS A 39 14.55 -4.61 0.65
N LEU A 40 15.48 -3.69 0.37
CA LEU A 40 15.82 -3.31 -0.99
C LEU A 40 16.47 -4.49 -1.73
N ARG A 41 15.79 -5.02 -2.74
CA ARG A 41 16.25 -6.18 -3.52
C ARG A 41 16.92 -5.79 -4.81
N HIS A 42 16.40 -4.80 -5.52
CA HIS A 42 16.92 -4.43 -6.83
C HIS A 42 16.68 -2.95 -7.13
N ILE A 43 17.54 -2.37 -7.96
CA ILE A 43 17.29 -1.07 -8.59
C ILE A 43 17.47 -1.24 -10.10
N SER A 44 16.59 -0.65 -10.88
CA SER A 44 16.70 -0.59 -12.33
C SER A 44 16.57 0.86 -12.81
N PHE A 45 17.18 1.15 -13.95
CA PHE A 45 17.16 2.46 -14.58
C PHE A 45 16.22 2.38 -15.77
N ILE A 46 15.16 3.17 -15.75
CA ILE A 46 14.15 3.22 -16.80
C ILE A 46 14.37 4.54 -17.54
N GLU A 47 14.40 4.49 -18.88
CA GLU A 47 14.61 5.68 -19.72
C GLU A 47 13.28 6.29 -20.24
N LYS A 48 12.17 5.55 -20.12
CA LYS A 48 10.81 5.99 -20.51
C LYS A 48 9.76 5.40 -19.54
N PRO A 49 9.29 6.14 -18.52
CA PRO A 49 9.76 7.46 -18.08
C PRO A 49 11.19 7.38 -17.52
N LYS A 50 11.90 8.50 -17.48
CA LYS A 50 13.25 8.56 -16.88
C LYS A 50 13.16 8.46 -15.36
N CYS A 51 13.48 7.30 -14.81
CA CYS A 51 13.43 7.08 -13.38
C CYS A 51 14.37 5.97 -12.90
N ILE A 52 14.59 5.96 -11.59
CA ILE A 52 15.15 4.81 -10.89
C ILE A 52 13.97 4.05 -10.31
N PHE A 53 13.78 2.82 -10.74
CA PHE A 53 12.83 1.90 -10.11
C PHE A 53 13.50 1.15 -8.95
N VAL A 54 12.77 1.03 -7.85
CA VAL A 54 13.23 0.51 -6.58
C VAL A 54 12.36 -0.69 -6.22
N ALA A 55 12.94 -1.89 -6.29
CA ALA A 55 12.24 -3.12 -5.97
C ALA A 55 12.51 -3.53 -4.52
N ARG A 56 11.47 -3.56 -3.69
CA ARG A 56 11.51 -4.00 -2.30
C ARG A 56 10.85 -5.37 -2.14
N SER A 57 11.33 -6.14 -1.17
CA SER A 57 10.69 -7.38 -0.75
C SER A 57 10.34 -7.35 0.72
N TYR A 58 9.31 -8.08 1.09
CA TYR A 58 8.84 -8.26 2.46
C TYR A 58 8.93 -9.73 2.84
N VAL A 59 9.10 -10.02 4.13
CA VAL A 59 8.79 -11.37 4.64
C VAL A 59 7.27 -11.55 4.66
N PRO A 60 6.71 -12.78 4.56
CA PRO A 60 5.27 -12.99 4.39
C PRO A 60 4.39 -12.23 5.39
N LYS A 61 4.71 -12.30 6.69
CA LYS A 61 3.97 -11.57 7.73
C LYS A 61 3.99 -10.04 7.54
N SER A 62 5.15 -9.48 7.18
CA SER A 62 5.28 -8.04 6.91
C SER A 62 4.63 -7.64 5.59
N PHE A 63 4.56 -8.56 4.62
CA PHE A 63 3.82 -8.32 3.38
C PHE A 63 2.33 -8.23 3.67
N GLU A 64 1.78 -9.15 4.47
CA GLU A 64 0.39 -9.09 4.91
C GLU A 64 0.10 -7.81 5.69
N GLU A 65 0.97 -7.42 6.62
CA GLU A 65 0.82 -6.20 7.40
C GLU A 65 0.80 -4.94 6.52
N ILE A 66 1.72 -4.84 5.55
CA ILE A 66 1.78 -3.72 4.60
C ILE A 66 0.58 -3.73 3.67
N ASN A 67 0.25 -4.90 3.12
CA ASN A 67 -0.89 -5.03 2.25
C ASN A 67 -2.20 -4.73 3.01
N ARG A 68 -2.33 -5.00 4.30
CA ARG A 68 -3.57 -4.67 5.06
C ARG A 68 -3.63 -3.21 5.47
N ASN A 69 -2.53 -2.67 6.01
CA ASN A 69 -2.54 -1.38 6.72
C ASN A 69 -1.98 -0.20 5.91
N HIS A 70 -1.29 -0.48 4.80
CA HIS A 70 -0.53 0.51 4.04
C HIS A 70 -0.90 0.40 2.56
N LYS A 71 -2.18 0.52 2.20
CA LYS A 71 -2.64 0.41 0.80
C LYS A 71 -2.51 1.71 -0.01
N THR A 72 -1.94 2.75 0.58
CA THR A 72 -1.75 4.05 -0.05
C THR A 72 -0.68 3.99 -1.13
N SER A 73 -1.05 4.47 -2.31
CA SER A 73 -0.15 4.76 -3.41
C SER A 73 -0.19 6.25 -3.68
N PHE A 74 0.95 6.90 -3.76
CA PHE A 74 0.97 8.35 -3.97
C PHE A 74 2.26 8.83 -4.61
N ASN A 75 2.16 9.97 -5.29
CA ASN A 75 3.33 10.77 -5.62
C ASN A 75 3.58 11.77 -4.50
N LEU A 76 4.82 11.79 -4.02
CA LEU A 76 5.34 12.79 -3.11
C LEU A 76 6.08 13.85 -3.91
N ASN A 77 5.59 15.08 -3.83
CA ASN A 77 6.24 16.28 -4.35
C ASN A 77 6.66 17.18 -3.18
N GLY A 78 7.64 18.07 -3.43
CA GLY A 78 8.14 19.00 -2.42
C GLY A 78 9.50 18.62 -1.82
N ILE A 79 10.14 17.57 -2.32
CA ILE A 79 11.53 17.25 -2.00
C ILE A 79 12.44 17.85 -3.06
N SER A 80 13.44 18.62 -2.63
CA SER A 80 14.49 19.10 -3.54
C SER A 80 15.86 18.58 -3.11
N VAL A 81 16.72 18.30 -4.09
CA VAL A 81 18.09 17.82 -3.85
C VAL A 81 19.07 18.71 -4.58
N TRP A 82 20.20 19.00 -3.95
CA TRP A 82 21.24 19.83 -4.55
C TRP A 82 21.87 19.15 -5.77
N ASN A 83 21.65 19.71 -6.96
CA ASN A 83 22.31 19.30 -8.19
C ASN A 83 23.69 19.97 -8.29
N ARG A 84 24.73 19.14 -8.39
CA ARG A 84 26.14 19.57 -8.42
C ARG A 84 26.54 20.18 -9.76
N ASN A 85 25.80 19.89 -10.83
CA ASN A 85 26.09 20.40 -12.17
C ASN A 85 25.51 21.80 -12.39
N THR A 86 24.29 22.01 -11.90
CA THR A 86 23.58 23.30 -12.02
C THR A 86 23.82 24.21 -10.82
N GLU A 87 24.37 23.67 -9.72
CA GLU A 87 24.54 24.37 -8.43
C GLU A 87 23.22 24.94 -7.91
N THR A 88 22.13 24.19 -8.07
CA THR A 88 20.79 24.57 -7.59
C THR A 88 20.08 23.39 -6.95
N PHE A 89 19.07 23.69 -6.13
CA PHE A 89 18.13 22.67 -5.66
C PHE A 89 17.10 22.38 -6.74
N GLU A 90 16.99 21.11 -7.13
CA GLU A 90 16.02 20.65 -8.11
C GLU A 90 15.00 19.74 -7.45
N LEU A 91 13.73 19.92 -7.81
CA LEU A 91 12.63 19.10 -7.32
C LEU A 91 12.75 17.67 -7.86
N ILE A 92 12.58 16.70 -6.97
CA ILE A 92 12.53 15.28 -7.31
C ILE A 92 11.16 14.76 -6.92
N LYS A 93 10.48 14.15 -7.89
CA LYS A 93 9.20 13.48 -7.67
C LYS A 93 9.46 12.03 -7.26
N LEU A 94 8.86 11.64 -6.14
CA LEU A 94 9.01 10.31 -5.55
C LEU A 94 7.69 9.58 -5.63
N ASN A 95 7.70 8.33 -6.08
CA ASN A 95 6.54 7.47 -6.08
C ASN A 95 6.62 6.48 -4.92
N TYR A 96 5.53 6.37 -4.18
CA TYR A 96 5.37 5.40 -3.12
C TYR A 96 4.25 4.43 -3.48
N TYR A 97 4.52 3.14 -3.31
CA TYR A 97 3.56 2.07 -3.38
C TYR A 97 3.56 1.33 -2.06
N TYR A 98 2.39 1.24 -1.44
CA TYR A 98 2.25 0.71 -0.11
C TYR A 98 3.23 1.32 0.91
N ASP A 99 3.30 2.64 0.89
CA ASP A 99 4.22 3.47 1.70
C ASP A 99 5.71 3.16 1.53
N ALA A 100 6.09 2.36 0.53
CA ALA A 100 7.47 2.06 0.20
C ALA A 100 7.90 2.79 -1.08
N LEU A 101 9.10 3.36 -1.07
CA LEU A 101 9.65 4.04 -2.24
C LEU A 101 9.81 3.04 -3.40
N THR A 102 9.15 3.32 -4.52
CA THR A 102 9.17 2.49 -5.72
C THR A 102 9.80 3.18 -6.90
N GLN A 103 9.69 4.50 -7.02
CA GLN A 103 10.30 5.25 -8.11
C GLN A 103 10.86 6.59 -7.67
N ILE A 104 12.01 6.95 -8.25
CA ILE A 104 12.61 8.27 -8.16
C ILE A 104 12.63 8.82 -9.59
N GLU A 105 11.75 9.78 -9.89
CA GLU A 105 11.69 10.41 -11.21
C GLU A 105 12.84 11.41 -11.33
N ILE A 106 13.77 11.16 -12.26
CA ILE A 106 14.96 11.98 -12.44
C ILE A 106 15.55 11.79 -13.83
N ASP A 107 16.10 12.87 -14.39
CA ASP A 107 16.93 12.79 -15.57
C ASP A 107 18.26 12.06 -15.31
N ASN A 108 18.68 11.24 -16.27
CA ASN A 108 19.93 10.49 -16.23
C ASN A 108 20.10 9.62 -14.95
N PRO A 109 19.15 8.68 -14.70
CA PRO A 109 19.02 7.95 -13.44
C PRO A 109 20.25 7.10 -13.08
N GLU A 110 21.02 6.66 -14.08
CA GLU A 110 22.24 5.88 -13.89
C GLU A 110 23.32 6.62 -13.08
N TYR A 111 23.31 7.96 -13.08
CA TYR A 111 24.30 8.80 -12.43
C TYR A 111 23.75 9.69 -11.31
N PHE A 112 22.55 9.40 -10.83
CA PHE A 112 21.86 10.11 -9.76
C PHE A 112 22.77 10.56 -8.60
N HIS A 113 23.52 9.65 -7.97
CA HIS A 113 24.39 9.98 -6.82
C HIS A 113 25.58 10.90 -7.15
N LYS A 114 25.90 11.11 -8.43
CA LYS A 114 26.94 12.05 -8.88
C LYS A 114 26.34 13.39 -9.23
N THR A 115 25.20 13.38 -9.92
CA THR A 115 24.48 14.59 -10.26
C THR A 115 23.97 15.28 -9.00
N PHE A 116 23.48 14.50 -8.02
CA PHE A 116 22.84 15.03 -6.82
C PHE A 116 23.65 14.74 -5.56
N ASP A 117 23.78 15.73 -4.69
CA ASP A 117 24.30 15.55 -3.35
C ASP A 117 23.23 14.99 -2.42
N LEU A 118 23.23 13.67 -2.23
CA LEU A 118 22.23 12.94 -1.44
C LEU A 118 22.24 13.28 0.07
N ASN A 119 23.20 14.10 0.53
CA ASN A 119 23.22 14.64 1.89
C ASN A 119 22.66 16.07 1.98
N LYS A 120 22.45 16.75 0.85
CA LYS A 120 21.88 18.10 0.78
C LYS A 120 20.49 18.01 0.17
N ILE A 121 19.52 17.72 1.04
CA ILE A 121 18.11 17.60 0.70
C ILE A 121 17.34 18.67 1.45
N GLN A 122 16.36 19.28 0.79
CA GLN A 122 15.45 20.26 1.36
C GLN A 122 14.00 19.77 1.28
N LYS A 123 13.27 20.05 2.35
CA LYS A 123 11.82 19.92 2.41
C LYS A 123 11.20 21.27 2.07
N ASN A 124 10.44 21.30 0.98
CA ASN A 124 9.56 22.41 0.62
C ASN A 124 8.13 22.10 1.10
N GLU A 125 7.15 22.85 0.60
CA GLU A 125 5.74 22.50 0.79
C GLU A 125 5.46 21.10 0.22
N ILE A 126 5.12 20.17 1.12
CA ILE A 126 4.84 18.77 0.77
C ILE A 126 3.46 18.68 0.11
N LYS A 127 3.41 18.06 -1.07
CA LYS A 127 2.17 17.77 -1.79
C LYS A 127 2.08 16.28 -2.10
N LEU A 128 1.03 15.65 -1.59
CA LEU A 128 0.70 14.25 -1.83
C LEU A 128 -0.38 14.18 -2.90
N GLU A 129 -0.07 13.51 -3.99
CA GLU A 129 -1.05 13.16 -5.02
C GLU A 129 -1.38 11.68 -4.87
N LEU A 130 -2.55 11.38 -4.29
CA LEU A 130 -3.02 10.00 -4.12
C LEU A 130 -3.31 9.38 -5.48
N LEU A 131 -2.69 8.23 -5.74
CA LEU A 131 -2.89 7.44 -6.94
C LEU A 131 -4.03 6.45 -6.66
N LYS A 132 -5.18 6.69 -7.30
CA LYS A 132 -6.29 5.75 -7.27
C LYS A 132 -5.89 4.50 -8.05
N MET A 133 -5.68 3.41 -7.33
CA MET A 133 -5.62 2.09 -7.95
C MET A 133 -7.03 1.54 -8.09
N GLU A 134 -7.38 1.08 -9.29
CA GLU A 134 -8.62 0.34 -9.44
C GLU A 134 -8.49 -1.02 -8.77
N ASN A 135 -9.36 -1.29 -7.81
CA ASN A 135 -9.51 -2.62 -7.22
C ASN A 135 -10.63 -3.38 -7.97
N PRO A 136 -10.31 -4.37 -8.83
CA PRO A 136 -11.33 -5.11 -9.56
C PRO A 136 -12.23 -5.92 -8.62
N ASP A 137 -11.70 -6.43 -7.52
CA ASP A 137 -12.44 -7.22 -6.54
C ASP A 137 -13.45 -6.35 -5.77
N GLN A 138 -13.06 -5.11 -5.44
CA GLN A 138 -13.98 -4.10 -4.90
C GLN A 138 -15.19 -3.90 -5.82
N LYS A 139 -14.97 -3.75 -7.14
CA LYS A 139 -16.06 -3.58 -8.11
C LYS A 139 -17.01 -4.80 -8.12
N ILE A 140 -16.51 -6.00 -7.81
CA ILE A 140 -17.34 -7.20 -7.69
C ILE A 140 -18.14 -7.19 -6.39
N ALA A 141 -17.50 -6.87 -5.26
CA ALA A 141 -18.18 -6.74 -3.97
C ALA A 141 -19.26 -5.67 -4.00
N GLU A 142 -18.98 -4.48 -4.54
CA GLU A 142 -19.95 -3.39 -4.70
C GLU A 142 -21.20 -3.83 -5.50
N LYS A 143 -21.02 -4.63 -6.56
CA LYS A 143 -22.14 -5.18 -7.33
C LYS A 143 -22.97 -6.17 -6.51
N ALA A 144 -22.33 -7.01 -5.71
CA ALA A 144 -23.00 -7.95 -4.82
C ALA A 144 -23.77 -7.23 -3.69
N LEU A 145 -23.28 -6.07 -3.27
CA LEU A 145 -23.81 -5.25 -2.18
C LEU A 145 -24.76 -4.13 -2.65
N LYS A 146 -25.19 -4.13 -3.92
CA LYS A 146 -26.01 -3.07 -4.53
C LYS A 146 -27.32 -2.72 -3.81
N SER A 147 -27.80 -3.58 -2.90
CA SER A 147 -29.00 -3.33 -2.10
C SER A 147 -28.75 -2.43 -0.88
N LEU A 148 -27.50 -2.18 -0.52
CA LEU A 148 -27.12 -1.36 0.63
C LEU A 148 -27.20 0.13 0.33
N THR A 149 -27.47 0.94 1.35
CA THR A 149 -27.39 2.39 1.27
C THR A 149 -25.94 2.87 1.27
N LYS A 150 -25.71 4.14 0.91
CA LYS A 150 -24.35 4.73 0.95
C LYS A 150 -23.78 4.75 2.36
N GLU A 151 -24.62 5.00 3.36
CA GLU A 151 -24.24 4.99 4.76
C GLU A 151 -23.78 3.60 5.18
N GLN A 152 -24.51 2.55 4.81
CA GLN A 152 -24.14 1.16 5.08
C GLN A 152 -22.84 0.76 4.38
N ILE A 153 -22.66 1.13 3.11
CA ILE A 153 -21.41 0.90 2.37
C ILE A 153 -20.23 1.60 3.05
N GLY A 154 -20.42 2.81 3.57
CA GLY A 154 -19.39 3.55 4.30
C GLY A 154 -18.97 2.93 5.63
N LEU A 155 -19.71 1.95 6.15
CA LEU A 155 -19.34 1.17 7.33
C LEU A 155 -18.47 -0.06 6.98
N LEU A 156 -18.29 -0.36 5.69
CA LEU A 156 -17.49 -1.49 5.20
C LEU A 156 -16.10 -1.04 4.73
N GLU A 157 -15.19 -1.99 4.59
CA GLU A 157 -13.78 -1.76 4.21
C GLU A 157 -13.54 -2.13 2.72
N LEU A 158 -14.44 -1.70 1.84
CA LEU A 158 -14.48 -2.16 0.43
C LEU A 158 -13.27 -1.74 -0.42
N GLU A 159 -12.61 -0.62 -0.07
CA GLU A 159 -11.35 -0.22 -0.72
C GLU A 159 -10.29 -1.34 -0.60
N TYR A 160 -10.39 -2.14 0.46
CA TYR A 160 -9.45 -3.19 0.79
C TYR A 160 -9.91 -4.59 0.41
N THR A 161 -11.04 -4.72 -0.29
CA THR A 161 -11.55 -6.00 -0.78
C THR A 161 -10.48 -6.77 -1.56
N PHE A 162 -10.38 -8.07 -1.31
CA PHE A 162 -9.66 -9.01 -2.15
C PHE A 162 -10.43 -10.32 -2.22
N GLU A 163 -10.17 -11.09 -3.27
CA GLU A 163 -10.75 -12.42 -3.45
C GLU A 163 -10.06 -13.47 -2.58
N ILE A 164 -10.86 -14.31 -1.94
CA ILE A 164 -10.45 -15.52 -1.23
C ILE A 164 -11.17 -16.70 -1.87
N GLU A 165 -10.41 -17.68 -2.34
CA GLU A 165 -10.94 -18.96 -2.82
C GLU A 165 -10.87 -20.00 -1.70
N LEU A 166 -12.03 -20.55 -1.31
CA LEU A 166 -12.16 -21.66 -0.35
C LEU A 166 -13.20 -22.64 -0.88
N ASP A 167 -12.85 -23.93 -0.94
CA ASP A 167 -13.72 -25.01 -1.42
C ASP A 167 -14.37 -24.69 -2.78
N GLU A 168 -13.56 -24.24 -3.75
CA GLU A 168 -13.98 -23.85 -5.12
C GLU A 168 -15.02 -22.70 -5.15
N LYS A 169 -15.18 -21.97 -4.05
CA LYS A 169 -16.04 -20.80 -3.95
C LYS A 169 -15.21 -19.54 -3.74
N LEU A 170 -15.64 -18.47 -4.41
CA LEU A 170 -14.99 -17.17 -4.36
C LEU A 170 -15.74 -16.26 -3.39
N PHE A 171 -15.00 -15.69 -2.45
CA PHE A 171 -15.48 -14.75 -1.45
C PHE A 171 -14.71 -13.44 -1.58
N TYR A 172 -15.41 -12.31 -1.45
CA TYR A 172 -14.82 -10.98 -1.54
C TYR A 172 -14.91 -10.31 -0.18
N THR A 173 -13.76 -9.97 0.41
CA THR A 173 -13.73 -9.40 1.77
C THR A 173 -14.42 -8.04 1.84
N ILE A 174 -15.19 -7.83 2.90
CA ILE A 174 -15.92 -6.58 3.17
C ILE A 174 -15.57 -5.97 4.54
N LEU A 175 -15.00 -6.77 5.45
CA LEU A 175 -14.41 -6.34 6.71
C LEU A 175 -13.20 -7.22 7.05
N ASP A 176 -12.09 -6.62 7.48
CA ASP A 176 -10.97 -7.31 8.11
C ASP A 176 -11.23 -7.45 9.61
N MET A 177 -11.25 -8.68 10.12
CA MET A 177 -11.47 -8.99 11.54
C MET A 177 -10.16 -9.37 12.27
N GLU A 178 -9.03 -9.05 11.65
CA GLU A 178 -7.66 -9.31 12.11
C GLU A 178 -7.32 -10.81 12.17
N ASP A 179 -6.03 -11.13 12.33
CA ASP A 179 -5.53 -12.51 12.44
C ASP A 179 -5.95 -13.48 11.32
N GLY A 180 -6.22 -12.94 10.12
CA GLY A 180 -6.64 -13.75 8.97
C GLY A 180 -8.14 -14.10 8.96
N ASN A 181 -8.91 -13.44 9.82
CA ASN A 181 -10.36 -13.57 9.90
C ASN A 181 -11.04 -12.44 9.12
N TYR A 182 -12.16 -12.75 8.45
CA TYR A 182 -12.84 -11.81 7.56
C TYR A 182 -14.35 -11.97 7.60
N ILE A 183 -15.05 -10.88 7.32
CA ILE A 183 -16.40 -10.96 6.76
C ILE A 183 -16.30 -10.77 5.25
N ALA A 184 -16.97 -11.62 4.49
CA ALA A 184 -16.90 -11.62 3.04
C ALA A 184 -18.27 -11.83 2.39
N VAL A 185 -18.42 -11.34 1.16
CA VAL A 185 -19.61 -11.49 0.33
C VAL A 185 -19.33 -12.39 -0.87
N ASP A 186 -20.28 -13.24 -1.26
CA ASP A 186 -20.21 -13.96 -2.54
C ASP A 186 -20.81 -13.12 -3.69
N LYS A 187 -20.67 -13.57 -4.94
CA LYS A 187 -21.26 -12.88 -6.11
C LYS A 187 -22.80 -12.79 -6.06
N LYS A 188 -23.46 -13.53 -5.18
CA LYS A 188 -24.92 -13.57 -5.02
C LYS A 188 -25.41 -12.65 -3.89
N GLY A 189 -24.50 -12.01 -3.15
CA GLY A 189 -24.83 -11.11 -2.04
C GLY A 189 -25.02 -11.82 -0.69
N LYS A 190 -24.65 -13.10 -0.57
CA LYS A 190 -24.63 -13.80 0.71
C LYS A 190 -23.38 -13.42 1.49
N ILE A 191 -23.53 -13.21 2.80
CA ILE A 191 -22.46 -12.77 3.69
C ILE A 191 -22.00 -13.92 4.56
N TYR A 192 -20.68 -14.08 4.64
CA TYR A 192 -20.00 -15.17 5.30
C TYR A 192 -18.99 -14.65 6.30
N ARG A 193 -18.86 -15.37 7.40
CA ARG A 193 -17.71 -15.30 8.29
C ARG A 193 -16.67 -16.31 7.83
N LEU A 194 -15.49 -15.81 7.51
CA LEU A 194 -14.29 -16.60 7.20
C LEU A 194 -13.38 -16.55 8.42
N ASN A 195 -13.14 -17.70 9.05
CA ASN A 195 -12.23 -17.82 10.17
C ASN A 195 -11.17 -18.87 9.85
N HIS A 196 -9.90 -18.48 9.92
CA HIS A 196 -8.78 -19.32 9.52
C HIS A 196 -8.55 -20.51 10.49
N ASP A 197 -8.76 -20.28 11.78
CA ASP A 197 -8.40 -21.20 12.87
C ASP A 197 -9.58 -22.04 13.39
N HIS A 198 -10.81 -21.71 12.99
CA HIS A 198 -12.02 -22.42 13.40
C HIS A 198 -12.27 -23.69 12.57
N GLU A 199 -12.84 -24.75 13.19
CA GLU A 199 -13.14 -26.03 12.52
C GLU A 199 -14.06 -25.84 11.30
N GLU A 200 -15.17 -25.14 11.50
CA GLU A 200 -15.95 -24.58 10.39
C GLU A 200 -15.22 -23.31 9.92
N ARG A 201 -14.53 -23.32 8.78
CA ARG A 201 -13.79 -22.14 8.29
C ARG A 201 -14.68 -21.11 7.61
N VAL A 202 -15.78 -21.55 7.00
CA VAL A 202 -16.72 -20.72 6.26
C VAL A 202 -18.11 -20.91 6.85
N LYS A 203 -18.69 -19.84 7.39
CA LYS A 203 -20.03 -19.87 8.00
C LYS A 203 -20.90 -18.81 7.35
N LEU A 204 -22.06 -19.20 6.83
CA LEU A 204 -23.05 -18.25 6.33
C LEU A 204 -23.68 -17.50 7.50
N ILE A 205 -23.65 -16.16 7.47
CA ILE A 205 -24.18 -15.32 8.55
C ILE A 205 -25.34 -14.43 8.11
N ALA A 206 -25.45 -14.14 6.81
CA ALA A 206 -26.61 -13.43 6.26
C ALA A 206 -26.92 -13.90 4.83
N ASN A 207 -28.19 -14.08 4.51
CA ASN A 207 -28.62 -14.50 3.16
C ASN A 207 -28.62 -13.35 2.15
N LYS A 208 -28.72 -12.11 2.64
CA LYS A 208 -28.69 -10.89 1.84
C LYS A 208 -27.86 -9.82 2.57
N PRO A 209 -27.35 -8.81 1.86
CA PRO A 209 -26.54 -7.77 2.48
C PRO A 209 -27.30 -6.95 3.54
N ALA A 210 -28.60 -6.70 3.33
CA ALA A 210 -29.41 -5.94 4.28
C ALA A 210 -29.52 -6.64 5.65
N ASP A 211 -29.75 -7.96 5.66
CA ASP A 211 -29.87 -8.77 6.87
C ASP A 211 -28.59 -8.72 7.72
N PHE A 212 -27.42 -8.53 7.10
CA PHE A 212 -26.16 -8.38 7.83
C PHE A 212 -26.14 -7.11 8.71
N PHE A 213 -26.80 -6.03 8.30
CA PHE A 213 -26.89 -4.81 9.10
C PHE A 213 -27.90 -4.91 10.26
N GLU A 214 -28.62 -6.02 10.41
CA GLU A 214 -29.38 -6.32 11.63
C GLU A 214 -28.45 -6.73 12.79
N ILE A 215 -27.24 -7.20 12.48
CA ILE A 215 -26.24 -7.68 13.45
C ILE A 215 -24.95 -6.86 13.46
N TYR A 216 -24.83 -5.85 12.58
CA TYR A 216 -23.66 -4.99 12.45
C TYR A 216 -24.06 -3.54 12.23
N ASN A 217 -23.66 -2.65 13.14
CA ASN A 217 -23.91 -1.20 13.03
C ASN A 217 -22.66 -0.37 12.74
N GLY A 218 -21.54 -1.01 12.38
CA GLY A 218 -20.24 -0.35 12.21
C GLY A 218 -19.19 -0.72 13.25
N LYS A 219 -19.58 -1.36 14.37
CA LYS A 219 -18.66 -1.76 15.44
C LYS A 219 -18.24 -3.23 15.30
N LYS A 220 -16.96 -3.48 15.01
CA LYS A 220 -16.41 -4.85 14.87
C LYS A 220 -16.61 -5.72 16.12
N SER A 221 -16.68 -5.12 17.31
CA SER A 221 -16.96 -5.84 18.57
C SER A 221 -18.30 -6.61 18.56
N GLU A 222 -19.27 -6.20 17.74
CA GLU A 222 -20.55 -6.90 17.60
C GLU A 222 -20.40 -8.25 16.91
N LEU A 223 -19.37 -8.38 16.07
CA LEU A 223 -19.07 -9.56 15.28
C LEU A 223 -18.11 -10.52 15.99
N GLU A 224 -17.46 -10.12 17.09
CA GLU A 224 -16.52 -10.99 17.84
C GLU A 224 -17.18 -12.31 18.27
N SER A 225 -18.42 -12.25 18.73
CA SER A 225 -19.17 -13.44 19.15
C SER A 225 -19.45 -14.39 17.99
N ILE A 226 -19.64 -13.86 16.78
CA ILE A 226 -19.83 -14.66 15.56
C ILE A 226 -18.48 -15.17 15.08
N MET A 227 -17.42 -14.40 15.30
CA MET A 227 -16.08 -14.72 14.81
C MET A 227 -15.45 -15.88 15.59
N TYR A 228 -15.51 -15.80 16.92
CA TYR A 228 -14.73 -16.63 17.84
C TYR A 228 -15.54 -17.62 18.68
N LYS A 229 -16.87 -17.67 18.55
CA LYS A 229 -17.72 -18.72 19.15
C LYS A 229 -18.36 -19.60 18.08
#